data_AF-A0A443RUE8-F1
#
_entry.id   AF-A0A443RUE8-F1
#
_cell.length_a   1.000
_cell.length_b   1.000
_cell.length_c   1.000
_cell.angle_alpha   90.00
_cell.angle_beta   90.00
_cell.angle_gamma   90.00
#
_symmetry.space_group_name_H-M   'P 1'
#
loop_
_entity.id
_entity.type
_entity.pdbx_description
1 polymer ?
#
loop_
_entity_poly.entity_id
_entity_poly.type
_entity_poly.pdbx_seq_one_letter_code
_entity_poly.pdbx_strand_id
1 'polypeptide(L)' 'VSFAKEDTKEYDYAVVGCGTAGCVVAARLAQDKKNYSILVIEAGDMPPYLTKIVPF' A
#
# COMPACT_ATOMS: atom_id res chain seq x y z
N VAL A 1 -27.63 22.01 10.98
CA VAL A 1 -27.14 21.12 9.92
C VAL A 1 -26.10 20.19 10.52
N SER A 2 -26.40 18.90 10.62
CA SER A 2 -25.46 17.90 11.14
C SER A 2 -24.74 17.28 9.97
N PHE A 3 -23.45 17.56 9.82
CA PHE A 3 -22.61 16.91 8.82
C PHE A 3 -22.36 15.47 9.27
N ALA A 4 -22.58 14.50 8.38
CA ALA A 4 -22.25 13.11 8.66
C ALA A 4 -20.76 13.02 9.03
N LYS A 5 -20.46 12.27 10.09
CA LYS A 5 -19.08 11.98 10.48
C LYS A 5 -18.48 11.15 9.34
N GLU A 6 -17.54 11.74 8.61
CA GLU A 6 -16.82 11.02 7.56
C GLU A 6 -15.97 9.93 8.23
N ASP A 7 -16.12 8.68 7.79
CA ASP A 7 -15.33 7.54 8.27
C ASP A 7 -13.91 7.63 7.70
N THR A 8 -13.14 8.62 8.15
CA THR A 8 -11.73 8.74 7.81
C THR A 8 -10.95 7.65 8.54
N LYS A 9 -10.40 6.69 7.78
CA LYS A 9 -9.46 5.72 8.34
C LYS A 9 -8.11 6.37 8.56
N GLU A 10 -7.61 6.29 9.79
CA GLU A 10 -6.28 6.76 10.17
C GLU A 10 -5.27 5.61 10.01
N TYR A 11 -4.03 5.98 9.65
CA TYR A 11 -2.91 5.05 9.49
C TYR A 11 -1.66 5.65 10.13
N ASP A 12 -0.80 4.81 10.69
CA ASP A 12 0.46 5.25 11.31
C ASP A 12 1.49 5.67 10.25
N TYR A 13 1.48 5.02 9.09
CA TYR A 13 2.37 5.31 7.97
C TYR A 13 1.64 5.29 6.64
N ALA A 14 2.03 6.22 5.75
CA ALA A 14 1.64 6.20 4.35
C ALA A 14 2.89 6.02 3.47
N VAL A 15 2.94 4.95 2.70
CA VAL A 15 3.99 4.68 1.71
C VAL A 15 3.43 4.97 0.32
N VAL A 16 3.98 5.98 -0.34
CA VAL A 16 3.57 6.38 -1.69
C VAL A 16 4.56 5.79 -2.70
N GLY A 17 4.05 5.00 -3.64
CA GLY A 17 4.81 4.14 -4.53
C GLY A 17 4.99 2.73 -3.96
N CYS A 18 4.33 1.74 -4.55
CA CYS A 18 4.43 0.29 -4.32
C CYS A 18 5.35 -0.41 -5.35
N GLY A 19 6.37 0.31 -5.83
CA GLY A 19 7.48 -0.31 -6.55
C GLY A 19 8.38 -1.13 -5.61
N THR A 20 9.51 -1.63 -6.13
CA THR A 20 10.42 -2.52 -5.36
C THR A 20 10.83 -1.92 -4.01
N ALA A 21 11.21 -0.64 -3.98
CA ALA A 21 11.62 0.02 -2.74
C ALA A 21 10.43 0.20 -1.78
N GLY A 22 9.27 0.60 -2.29
CA GLY A 22 8.05 0.79 -1.50
C GLY A 22 7.58 -0.48 -0.80
N CYS A 23 7.58 -1.61 -1.52
CA CYS A 23 7.26 -2.92 -0.96
C CYS A 23 8.22 -3.32 0.17
N VAL A 24 9.52 -3.08 0.00
CA VAL A 24 10.53 -3.41 1.03
C VAL A 24 10.32 -2.56 2.28
N VAL A 25 10.09 -1.25 2.13
CA VAL A 25 9.82 -0.35 3.27
C VAL A 25 8.53 -0.75 3.99
N ALA A 26 7.43 -0.94 3.26
CA ALA A 26 6.15 -1.34 3.83
C ALA A 26 6.25 -2.68 4.56
N ALA A 27 6.92 -3.68 3.96
CA ALA A 27 7.15 -4.98 4.60
C ALA A 27 7.99 -4.85 5.87
N ARG A 28 9.00 -3.98 5.88
CA ARG A 28 9.82 -3.77 7.08
C ARG A 28 9.02 -3.13 8.21
N LEU A 29 8.17 -2.15 7.90
CA LEU A 29 7.27 -1.53 8.87
C LEU A 29 6.23 -2.51 9.41
N ALA A 30 5.69 -3.38 8.56
CA ALA A 30 4.70 -4.40 8.94
C ALA A 30 5.25 -5.46 9.91
N GLN A 31 6.57 -5.68 9.90
CA GLN A 31 7.23 -6.62 10.81
C GLN A 31 7.55 -6.02 12.19
N ASP A 32 7.27 -4.74 12.42
CA ASP A 32 7.55 -4.10 13.71
C ASP A 32 6.63 -4.65 14.81
N LYS A 33 7.19 -4.83 16.02
CA LYS A 33 6.46 -5.36 17.18
C LYS A 33 5.31 -4.44 17.63
N LYS A 34 5.33 -3.18 17.23
CA LYS A 34 4.29 -2.18 17.55
C LYS A 34 3.03 -2.33 16.69
N ASN A 35 3.02 -3.24 15.71
CA ASN A 35 1.85 -3.56 14.88
C ASN A 35 1.22 -2.32 14.23
N TYR A 36 2.03 -1.57 13.48
CA TYR A 36 1.61 -0.35 12.80
C TYR A 36 0.60 -0.64 11.68
N SER A 37 -0.33 0.30 11.51
CA SER A 37 -1.21 0.38 10.35
C SER A 37 -0.51 1.13 9.21
N ILE A 38 -0.32 0.44 8.08
CA ILE A 38 0.41 0.99 6.93
C ILE A 38 -0.53 1.10 5.73
N LEU A 39 -0.70 2.31 5.22
CA LEU A 39 -1.36 2.59 3.95
C LEU A 39 -0.31 2.60 2.83
N VAL A 40 -0.51 1.79 1.79
CA VAL A 40 0.33 1.82 0.60
C VAL A 40 -0.50 2.35 -0.56
N ILE A 41 0.02 3.36 -1.27
CA ILE A 41 -0.63 4.00 -2.40
C ILE A 41 0.25 3.80 -3.63
N GLU A 42 -0.30 3.23 -4.69
CA GLU A 42 0.37 3.09 -5.97
C GLU A 42 -0.49 3.74 -7.05
N ALA A 43 0.12 4.57 -7.87
CA ALA A 43 -0.56 5.22 -9.00
C ALA A 43 -0.44 4.39 -10.30
N GLY A 44 0.49 3.44 -10.35
CA GLY A 44 0.63 2.49 -11.44
C GLY A 44 -0.53 1.49 -11.52
N ASP A 45 -0.84 1.05 -12.73
CA ASP A 45 -1.75 -0.07 -12.93
C ASP A 45 -1.09 -1.37 -12.45
N MET A 46 -1.92 -2.34 -12.09
CA MET A 46 -1.42 -3.69 -11.82
C MET A 46 -0.76 -4.18 -13.12
N PRO A 47 0.47 -4.73 -13.08
CA PRO A 47 1.10 -5.22 -14.31
C PRO A 47 0.12 -6.17 -15.01
N PRO A 48 -0.10 -6.02 -16.33
CA PRO A 48 -1.04 -6.87 -17.04
C PRO A 48 -0.62 -8.33 -16.87
N TYR A 49 -1.60 -9.22 -16.80
CA TYR A 49 -1.42 -10.68 -16.68
C TYR A 49 -0.45 -11.28 -17.73
N LEU A 50 -0.05 -10.51 -18.75
CA LEU A 50 0.92 -10.83 -19.79
C LEU A 50 2.36 -11.04 -19.33
N THR A 51 2.77 -10.67 -18.11
CA THR A 51 4.03 -11.21 -17.53
C THR A 51 3.94 -12.72 -17.22
N LYS A 52 2.74 -13.32 -17.29
CA LYS A 52 2.48 -14.77 -17.17
C LYS A 52 2.69 -15.54 -18.49
N ILE A 53 2.90 -14.84 -19.60
CA ILE A 53 3.07 -15.40 -20.95
C ILE A 53 4.34 -14.82 -21.58
N VAL A 54 5.46 -14.85 -20.85
CA VAL A 54 6.75 -15.05 -21.51
C VAL A 54 6.96 -16.57 -21.60
N PRO A 55 6.57 -17.23 -22.70
CA PRO A 55 7.12 -18.54 -22.96
C PRO A 55 8.60 -18.32 -23.25
N PHE A 56 9.45 -19.07 -22.57
CA PHE A 56 10.71 -19.47 -23.20
C PHE A 56 10.39 -20.28 -24.46
#